data_AF-A0AAV1I9K1-F1
#
_entry.id   AF-A0AAV1I9K1-F1
#
_cell.length_a   1.000
_cell.length_b   1.000
_cell.length_c   1.000
_cell.angle_alpha   90.00
_cell.angle_beta   90.00
_cell.angle_gamma   90.00
#
_symmetry.space_group_name_H-M   'P 1'
#
loop_
_entity.id
_entity.type
_entity.pdbx_description
1 polymer ?
#
loop_
_entity_poly.entity_id
_entity_poly.type
_entity_poly.pdbx_seq_one_letter_code
_entity_poly.pdbx_strand_id
1 'polypeptide(L)'
;MNETRDRSSSVYWILCLLGVATLLPWNVFITESEFFDIRVHVPPTYGSIADSFETAIVLVFQFINFFALLALIPLQRYIPLHHQVITPLALTFLVLVLAAAIALWTSASGGLVIWTMLSSVGLMGATTALLQGGLFGLAGLCPPIYVQATSVGQAVAGFAVSVLSFITTWAALVPEPGQERSPADVAVTAFAYFTLSAAVIVASVAGYFLLQYLPFWLHHTSSHSGRVKKDSEVIQEEGRAVVDGRPADDGQGPSEEGTTVDDVPLLRVANRPSPASGLKAASSGSLAVALPDGRRRAVPVKELLWRMRWHSVSLGLCFAVTIAVFPSITASICSVHNPAKRPPCLPQTRYGRLAGDLFTPLLFLLFNLGDLLGRLLSGIGPYVHKSPRPSMLMGYALSRIVLAAALIFCHVVTPHAWRAPEVFGSDIIPIILIVVLGISNGHLGSLASMHMPSLLPSTFRDQSGPVIAFAITAGLTLGSILALLLMAAMQMH
;
A
#
# COMPACT_ATOMS: atom_id res chain seq x y z
N MET A 1 -1.82 8.78 -34.55
CA MET A 1 -2.78 8.34 -33.51
C MET A 1 -2.68 9.35 -32.40
N ASN A 2 -3.77 10.06 -32.09
CA ASN A 2 -3.79 10.99 -30.95
C ASN A 2 -3.65 10.18 -29.67
N GLU A 3 -2.61 10.43 -28.87
CA GLU A 3 -2.54 9.96 -27.49
C GLU A 3 -3.83 10.39 -26.78
N THR A 4 -4.62 9.42 -26.32
CA THR A 4 -5.76 9.73 -25.45
C THR A 4 -5.17 10.32 -24.18
N ARG A 5 -5.32 11.64 -24.01
CA ARG A 5 -4.90 12.35 -22.80
C ARG A 5 -5.95 12.14 -21.71
N ASP A 6 -5.52 11.87 -20.48
CA ASP A 6 -6.40 11.85 -19.30
C ASP A 6 -6.91 13.28 -19.03
N ARG A 7 -8.15 13.56 -19.43
CA ARG A 7 -8.76 14.87 -19.25
C ARG A 7 -8.98 15.12 -17.76
N SER A 8 -8.51 16.26 -17.26
CA SER A 8 -8.62 16.66 -15.84
C SER A 8 -7.99 15.69 -14.84
N SER A 9 -7.11 14.79 -15.29
CA SER A 9 -6.47 13.76 -14.43
C SER A 9 -7.49 12.90 -13.66
N SER A 10 -8.67 12.65 -14.22
CA SER A 10 -9.75 11.95 -13.53
C SER A 10 -9.38 10.52 -13.17
N VAL A 11 -8.68 9.80 -14.05
CA VAL A 11 -8.23 8.42 -13.77
C VAL A 11 -7.22 8.42 -12.63
N TYR A 12 -6.32 9.41 -12.59
CA TYR A 12 -5.33 9.55 -11.52
C TYR A 12 -6.00 9.73 -10.15
N TRP A 13 -6.96 10.64 -10.05
CA TRP A 13 -7.65 10.90 -8.78
C TRP A 13 -8.53 9.75 -8.31
N ILE A 14 -9.13 8.99 -9.23
CA ILE A 14 -9.88 7.79 -8.86
C ILE A 14 -8.94 6.69 -8.33
N LEU A 15 -7.78 6.47 -8.97
CA LEU A 15 -6.79 5.51 -8.47
C LEU A 15 -6.18 5.96 -7.13
N CYS A 16 -6.05 7.27 -6.92
CA CYS A 16 -5.70 7.85 -5.62
C CYS A 16 -6.78 7.54 -4.57
N LEU A 17 -8.06 7.76 -4.87
CA LEU A 17 -9.18 7.44 -3.96
C LEU A 17 -9.22 5.94 -3.62
N LEU A 18 -9.02 5.06 -4.61
CA LEU A 18 -8.89 3.62 -4.37
C LEU A 18 -7.67 3.29 -3.49
N GLY A 19 -6.58 4.03 -3.63
CA GLY A 19 -5.42 3.95 -2.73
C GLY A 19 -5.77 4.30 -1.28
N VAL A 20 -6.56 5.36 -1.05
CA VAL A 20 -7.08 5.72 0.29
C VAL A 20 -7.87 4.56 0.88
N ALA A 21 -8.75 3.94 0.10
CA ALA A 21 -9.57 2.79 0.52
C ALA A 21 -8.76 1.55 0.93
N THR A 22 -7.50 1.40 0.51
CA THR A 22 -6.65 0.27 0.94
C THR A 22 -6.17 0.39 2.38
N LEU A 23 -5.97 1.60 2.90
CA LEU A 23 -5.35 1.84 4.21
C LEU A 23 -6.24 2.53 5.22
N LEU A 24 -7.16 3.41 4.80
CA LEU A 24 -8.01 4.15 5.73
C LEU A 24 -8.82 3.24 6.66
N PRO A 25 -9.47 2.15 6.18
CA PRO A 25 -10.20 1.24 7.07
C PRO A 25 -9.31 0.66 8.17
N TRP A 26 -8.11 0.19 7.82
CA TRP A 26 -7.14 -0.31 8.77
C TRP A 26 -6.70 0.76 9.77
N ASN A 27 -6.42 1.97 9.28
CA ASN A 27 -5.95 3.07 10.13
C ASN A 27 -6.99 3.45 11.20
N VAL A 28 -8.29 3.39 10.88
CA VAL A 28 -9.35 3.65 11.86
C VAL A 28 -9.32 2.64 13.03
N PHE A 29 -9.06 1.36 12.77
CA PHE A 29 -8.98 0.35 13.83
C PHE A 29 -7.80 0.58 14.78
N ILE A 30 -6.67 1.09 14.31
CA ILE A 30 -5.52 1.36 15.17
C ILE A 30 -5.59 2.71 15.88
N THR A 31 -6.46 3.63 15.44
CA THR A 31 -6.61 4.95 16.07
C THR A 31 -7.67 5.01 17.14
N GLU A 32 -8.66 4.10 17.11
CA GLU A 32 -9.72 4.00 18.11
C GLU A 32 -9.27 3.28 19.39
N SER A 33 -8.07 3.59 19.90
CA SER A 33 -7.48 2.97 21.09
C SER A 33 -8.38 3.12 22.33
N GLU A 34 -8.91 4.32 22.55
CA GLU A 34 -9.79 4.61 23.69
C GLU A 34 -11.09 3.80 23.67
N PHE A 35 -11.66 3.60 22.48
CA PHE A 35 -12.84 2.77 22.32
C PHE A 35 -12.56 1.33 22.75
N PHE A 36 -11.43 0.77 22.29
CA PHE A 36 -11.09 -0.60 22.62
C PHE A 36 -10.72 -0.76 24.09
N ASP A 37 -9.97 0.18 24.68
CA ASP A 37 -9.59 0.17 26.10
C ASP A 37 -10.82 0.03 27.01
N ILE A 38 -11.91 0.73 26.71
CA ILE A 38 -13.14 0.64 27.53
C ILE A 38 -13.96 -0.62 27.17
N ARG A 39 -14.17 -0.87 25.88
CA ARG A 39 -15.20 -1.83 25.42
C ARG A 39 -14.81 -3.29 25.61
N VAL A 40 -13.53 -3.62 25.52
CA VAL A 40 -13.08 -5.01 25.70
C VAL A 40 -13.10 -5.44 27.17
N HIS A 41 -13.14 -4.50 28.12
CA HIS A 41 -13.16 -4.80 29.56
C HIS A 41 -14.58 -4.97 30.14
N VAL A 42 -15.64 -4.73 29.35
CA VAL A 42 -17.04 -4.90 29.79
C VAL A 42 -17.32 -6.38 30.12
N PRO A 43 -17.72 -6.75 31.36
CA PRO A 43 -18.00 -8.15 31.69
C PRO A 43 -19.22 -8.72 30.94
N PRO A 44 -19.23 -10.02 30.59
CA PRO A 44 -18.12 -10.99 30.67
C PRO A 44 -17.02 -10.72 29.64
N THR A 45 -15.76 -10.86 30.06
CA THR A 45 -14.57 -10.64 29.22
C THR A 45 -13.44 -11.63 29.50
N TYR A 46 -12.42 -11.63 28.64
CA TYR A 46 -11.19 -12.40 28.75
C TYR A 46 -10.03 -11.45 29.08
N GLY A 47 -9.74 -11.26 30.38
CA GLY A 47 -8.77 -10.26 30.86
C GLY A 47 -7.43 -10.29 30.12
N SER A 48 -6.81 -11.46 29.95
CA SER A 48 -5.51 -11.56 29.26
C SER A 48 -5.53 -11.11 27.79
N ILE A 49 -6.65 -11.28 27.07
CA ILE A 49 -6.78 -10.82 25.68
C ILE A 49 -7.15 -9.34 25.65
N ALA A 50 -8.00 -8.89 26.58
CA ALA A 50 -8.42 -7.51 26.74
C ALA A 50 -7.20 -6.59 27.00
N ASP A 51 -6.32 -6.97 27.92
CA ASP A 51 -5.10 -6.21 28.27
C ASP A 51 -4.11 -6.06 27.10
N SER A 52 -4.14 -6.99 26.13
CA SER A 52 -3.23 -7.01 24.97
C SER A 52 -3.96 -6.84 23.63
N PHE A 53 -5.18 -6.30 23.66
CA PHE A 53 -6.09 -6.36 22.54
C PHE A 53 -5.60 -5.59 21.31
N GLU A 54 -5.03 -4.39 21.50
CA GLU A 54 -4.48 -3.59 20.40
C GLU A 54 -3.33 -4.31 19.68
N THR A 55 -2.46 -4.96 20.46
CA THR A 55 -1.38 -5.79 19.91
C THR A 55 -1.95 -6.99 19.15
N ALA A 56 -3.01 -7.62 19.67
CA ALA A 56 -3.67 -8.74 19.01
C ALA A 56 -4.28 -8.33 17.66
N ILE A 57 -4.96 -7.17 17.57
CA ILE A 57 -5.49 -6.63 16.31
C ILE A 57 -4.38 -6.44 15.26
N VAL A 58 -3.26 -5.82 15.65
CA VAL A 58 -2.13 -5.58 14.74
C VAL A 58 -1.51 -6.88 14.25
N LEU A 59 -1.29 -7.85 15.15
CA LEU A 59 -0.73 -9.15 14.78
C LEU A 59 -1.67 -9.92 13.85
N VAL A 60 -2.96 -10.02 14.19
CA VAL A 60 -3.95 -10.75 13.37
C VAL A 60 -4.03 -10.16 11.96
N PHE A 61 -4.13 -8.83 11.85
CA PHE A 61 -4.13 -8.14 10.55
C PHE A 61 -2.85 -8.45 9.76
N GLN A 62 -1.69 -8.22 10.37
CA GLN A 62 -0.40 -8.34 9.70
C GLN A 62 -0.12 -9.77 9.23
N PHE A 63 -0.38 -10.78 10.07
CA PHE A 63 -0.18 -12.18 9.72
C PHE A 63 -1.08 -12.61 8.56
N ILE A 64 -2.37 -12.32 8.63
CA ILE A 64 -3.31 -12.70 7.57
C ILE A 64 -2.99 -11.95 6.28
N ASN A 65 -2.70 -10.64 6.35
CA ASN A 65 -2.34 -9.85 5.18
C ASN A 65 -1.07 -10.39 4.49
N PHE A 66 -0.02 -10.70 5.26
CA PHE A 66 1.23 -11.24 4.74
C PHE A 66 1.03 -12.56 4.00
N PHE A 67 0.35 -13.53 4.63
CA PHE A 67 0.12 -14.84 4.01
C PHE A 67 -0.88 -14.77 2.85
N ALA A 68 -1.90 -13.92 2.94
CA ALA A 68 -2.83 -13.69 1.83
C ALA A 68 -2.12 -13.10 0.61
N LEU A 69 -1.20 -12.14 0.78
CA LEU A 69 -0.39 -11.61 -0.31
C LEU A 69 0.58 -12.65 -0.88
N LEU A 70 1.23 -13.43 -0.03
CA LEU A 70 2.11 -14.52 -0.45
C LEU A 70 1.35 -15.54 -1.31
N ALA A 71 0.13 -15.91 -0.89
CA ALA A 71 -0.75 -16.79 -1.64
C ALA A 71 -1.26 -16.13 -2.93
N LEU A 72 -1.53 -14.82 -2.91
CA LEU A 72 -2.06 -14.11 -4.08
C LEU A 72 -1.10 -14.11 -5.26
N ILE A 73 0.23 -14.10 -5.06
CA ILE A 73 1.22 -14.11 -6.16
C ILE A 73 0.97 -15.27 -7.15
N PRO A 74 0.94 -16.56 -6.75
CA PRO A 74 0.60 -17.66 -7.66
C PRO A 74 -0.89 -17.73 -8.00
N LEU A 75 -1.78 -17.31 -7.10
CA LEU A 75 -3.23 -17.44 -7.28
C LEU A 75 -3.83 -16.38 -8.20
N GLN A 76 -3.14 -15.25 -8.41
CA GLN A 76 -3.66 -14.10 -9.16
C GLN A 76 -4.16 -14.48 -10.55
N ARG A 77 -3.52 -15.45 -11.21
CA ARG A 77 -3.90 -15.94 -12.54
C ARG A 77 -5.30 -16.55 -12.62
N TYR A 78 -5.86 -16.96 -11.49
CA TYR A 78 -7.19 -17.57 -11.39
C TYR A 78 -8.27 -16.57 -10.99
N ILE A 79 -7.90 -15.40 -10.48
CA ILE A 79 -8.85 -14.41 -9.94
C ILE A 79 -8.88 -13.20 -10.88
N PRO A 80 -10.00 -12.88 -11.56
CA PRO A 80 -10.07 -11.70 -12.40
C PRO A 80 -9.82 -10.41 -11.61
N LEU A 81 -9.11 -9.44 -12.19
CA LEU A 81 -8.79 -8.15 -11.53
C LEU A 81 -10.04 -7.43 -10.99
N HIS A 82 -11.17 -7.54 -11.68
CA HIS A 82 -12.44 -6.99 -11.20
C HIS A 82 -12.84 -7.53 -9.82
N HIS A 83 -12.72 -8.84 -9.62
CA HIS A 83 -13.03 -9.50 -8.35
C HIS A 83 -11.97 -9.20 -7.29
N GLN A 84 -10.71 -8.95 -7.69
CA GLN A 84 -9.67 -8.49 -6.77
C GLN A 84 -9.89 -7.07 -6.24
N VAL A 85 -10.82 -6.29 -6.81
CA VAL A 85 -11.13 -4.93 -6.35
C VAL A 85 -12.52 -4.82 -5.75
N ILE A 86 -13.57 -5.22 -6.47
CA ILE A 86 -14.95 -5.06 -5.98
C ILE A 86 -15.26 -5.96 -4.79
N THR A 87 -14.84 -7.23 -4.82
CA THR A 87 -15.10 -8.16 -3.72
C THR A 87 -14.48 -7.68 -2.39
N PRO A 88 -13.20 -7.31 -2.32
CA PRO A 88 -12.64 -6.81 -1.07
C PRO A 88 -13.21 -5.44 -0.65
N LEU A 89 -13.56 -4.54 -1.58
CA LEU A 89 -14.27 -3.30 -1.22
C LEU A 89 -15.62 -3.59 -0.55
N ALA A 90 -16.41 -4.49 -1.13
CA ALA A 90 -17.72 -4.88 -0.57
C ALA A 90 -17.57 -5.55 0.81
N LEU A 91 -16.64 -6.49 0.96
CA LEU A 91 -16.40 -7.16 2.24
C LEU A 91 -15.87 -6.19 3.31
N THR A 92 -14.98 -5.26 2.93
CA THR A 92 -14.47 -4.23 3.85
C THR A 92 -15.59 -3.28 4.28
N PHE A 93 -16.51 -2.92 3.38
CA PHE A 93 -17.70 -2.15 3.74
C PHE A 93 -18.56 -2.89 4.78
N LEU A 94 -18.82 -4.18 4.59
CA LEU A 94 -19.58 -4.98 5.56
C LEU A 94 -18.88 -5.07 6.92
N VAL A 95 -17.56 -5.23 6.92
CA VAL A 95 -16.74 -5.18 8.15
C VAL A 95 -16.89 -3.84 8.88
N LEU A 96 -16.83 -2.73 8.16
CA LEU A 96 -16.98 -1.39 8.76
C LEU A 96 -18.40 -1.14 9.29
N VAL A 97 -19.44 -1.61 8.58
CA VAL A 97 -20.83 -1.55 9.05
C VAL A 97 -21.01 -2.38 10.32
N LEU A 98 -20.43 -3.59 10.38
CA LEU A 98 -20.45 -4.43 11.57
C LEU A 98 -19.73 -3.75 12.74
N ALA A 99 -18.55 -3.17 12.49
CA ALA A 99 -17.79 -2.44 13.51
C ALA A 99 -18.57 -1.23 14.05
N ALA A 100 -19.22 -0.45 13.17
CA ALA A 100 -20.08 0.66 13.55
C ALA A 100 -21.30 0.21 14.38
N ALA A 101 -21.91 -0.93 14.03
CA ALA A 101 -23.03 -1.49 14.79
C ALA A 101 -22.59 -1.95 16.19
N ILE A 102 -21.44 -2.62 16.30
CA ILE A 102 -20.85 -3.00 17.60
C ILE A 102 -20.49 -1.77 18.42
N ALA A 103 -19.98 -0.71 17.78
CA ALA A 103 -19.68 0.55 18.46
C ALA A 103 -20.90 1.14 19.15
N LEU A 104 -22.06 1.15 18.49
CA LEU A 104 -23.32 1.62 19.08
C LEU A 104 -23.97 0.65 20.07
N TRP A 105 -23.67 -0.65 19.99
CA TRP A 105 -24.22 -1.64 20.90
C TRP A 105 -23.51 -1.63 22.26
N THR A 106 -23.72 -0.58 23.04
CA THR A 106 -23.01 -0.30 24.32
C THR A 106 -23.21 -1.37 25.39
N SER A 107 -24.30 -2.16 25.32
CA SER A 107 -24.59 -3.26 26.23
C SER A 107 -23.94 -4.60 25.83
N ALA A 108 -23.21 -4.65 24.72
CA ALA A 108 -22.48 -5.86 24.30
C ALA A 108 -21.35 -6.20 25.29
N SER A 109 -21.16 -7.50 25.55
CA SER A 109 -20.05 -7.97 26.39
C SER A 109 -18.69 -7.74 25.73
N GLY A 110 -17.66 -7.52 26.53
CA GLY A 110 -16.29 -7.37 26.06
C GLY A 110 -15.80 -8.60 25.31
N GLY A 111 -16.19 -9.80 25.74
CA GLY A 111 -15.90 -11.04 25.01
C GLY A 111 -16.48 -11.06 23.59
N LEU A 112 -17.71 -10.56 23.40
CA LEU A 112 -18.33 -10.46 22.07
C LEU A 112 -17.59 -9.43 21.21
N VAL A 113 -17.24 -8.27 21.77
CA VAL A 113 -16.47 -7.23 21.09
C VAL A 113 -15.12 -7.77 20.62
N ILE A 114 -14.39 -8.46 21.51
CA ILE A 114 -13.07 -9.03 21.23
C ILE A 114 -13.13 -9.96 20.02
N TRP A 115 -13.98 -11.00 20.06
CA TRP A 115 -14.02 -12.01 19.00
C TRP A 115 -14.54 -11.45 17.67
N THR A 116 -15.54 -10.57 17.73
CA THR A 116 -16.10 -9.95 16.52
C THR A 116 -15.08 -9.05 15.85
N MET A 117 -14.37 -8.23 16.61
CA MET A 117 -13.38 -7.28 16.09
C MET A 117 -12.11 -8.00 15.59
N LEU A 118 -11.60 -9.01 16.31
CA LEU A 118 -10.47 -9.81 15.82
C LEU A 118 -10.81 -10.55 14.52
N SER A 119 -12.00 -11.14 14.42
CA SER A 119 -12.45 -11.80 13.19
C SER A 119 -12.61 -10.81 12.03
N SER A 120 -13.16 -9.64 12.32
CA SER A 120 -13.35 -8.55 11.35
C SER A 120 -12.03 -8.02 10.81
N VAL A 121 -11.05 -7.79 11.70
CA VAL A 121 -9.71 -7.34 11.35
C VAL A 121 -8.96 -8.42 10.57
N GLY A 122 -9.13 -9.69 10.93
CA GLY A 122 -8.55 -10.79 10.16
C GLY A 122 -9.09 -10.87 8.73
N LEU A 123 -10.42 -10.77 8.56
CA LEU A 123 -11.04 -10.67 7.24
C LEU A 123 -10.54 -9.44 6.49
N MET A 124 -10.41 -8.30 7.16
CA MET A 124 -9.88 -7.07 6.59
C MET A 124 -8.42 -7.22 6.13
N GLY A 125 -7.58 -7.96 6.86
CA GLY A 125 -6.22 -8.29 6.44
C GLY A 125 -6.19 -9.02 5.09
N ALA A 126 -7.09 -10.00 4.90
CA ALA A 126 -7.21 -10.74 3.65
C ALA A 126 -7.81 -9.90 2.51
N THR A 127 -8.83 -9.07 2.79
CA THR A 127 -9.43 -8.20 1.77
C THR A 127 -8.47 -7.09 1.35
N THR A 128 -7.71 -6.50 2.29
CA THR A 128 -6.65 -5.53 1.97
C THR A 128 -5.58 -6.16 1.10
N ALA A 129 -5.18 -7.41 1.34
CA ALA A 129 -4.23 -8.12 0.49
C ALA A 129 -4.73 -8.23 -0.96
N LEU A 130 -5.98 -8.69 -1.13
CA LEU A 130 -6.63 -8.78 -2.44
C LEU A 130 -6.73 -7.41 -3.13
N LEU A 131 -7.23 -6.40 -2.41
CA LEU A 131 -7.44 -5.05 -2.94
C LEU A 131 -6.13 -4.39 -3.33
N GLN A 132 -5.10 -4.44 -2.48
CA GLN A 132 -3.81 -3.83 -2.75
C GLN A 132 -3.11 -4.51 -3.93
N GLY A 133 -3.13 -5.85 -3.99
CA GLY A 133 -2.58 -6.60 -5.11
C GLY A 133 -3.32 -6.32 -6.42
N GLY A 134 -4.65 -6.37 -6.41
CA GLY A 134 -5.49 -6.08 -7.59
C GLY A 134 -5.37 -4.65 -8.08
N LEU A 135 -5.32 -3.68 -7.16
CA LEU A 135 -5.23 -2.25 -7.47
C LEU A 135 -3.89 -1.88 -8.10
N PHE A 136 -2.77 -2.37 -7.55
CA PHE A 136 -1.47 -2.16 -8.19
C PHE A 136 -1.38 -2.86 -9.55
N GLY A 137 -2.01 -4.03 -9.71
CA GLY A 137 -2.10 -4.72 -10.99
C GLY A 137 -2.86 -3.91 -12.04
N LEU A 138 -4.00 -3.34 -11.65
CA LEU A 138 -4.80 -2.45 -12.49
C LEU A 138 -4.04 -1.17 -12.87
N ALA A 139 -3.43 -0.51 -11.89
CA ALA A 139 -2.65 0.71 -12.12
C ALA A 139 -1.44 0.44 -13.05
N GLY A 140 -0.84 -0.75 -12.97
CA GLY A 140 0.26 -1.20 -13.83
C GLY A 140 -0.09 -1.37 -15.31
N LEU A 141 -1.37 -1.34 -15.68
CA LEU A 141 -1.82 -1.29 -17.07
C LEU A 141 -1.63 0.09 -17.71
N CYS A 142 -1.54 1.12 -16.88
CA CYS A 142 -1.37 2.52 -17.26
C CYS A 142 0.11 2.94 -17.11
N PRO A 143 0.48 4.17 -17.52
CA PRO A 143 1.82 4.71 -17.26
C PRO A 143 2.20 4.71 -15.76
N PRO A 144 3.50 4.69 -15.41
CA PRO A 144 3.98 4.58 -14.02
C PRO A 144 3.33 5.53 -13.02
N ILE A 145 3.04 6.77 -13.44
CA ILE A 145 2.38 7.79 -12.60
C ILE A 145 1.04 7.33 -11.99
N TYR A 146 0.34 6.37 -12.60
CA TYR A 146 -0.92 5.85 -12.07
C TYR A 146 -0.72 4.82 -10.94
N VAL A 147 0.40 4.08 -10.94
CA VAL A 147 0.82 3.25 -9.80
C VAL A 147 1.26 4.13 -8.64
N GLN A 148 1.91 5.25 -8.97
CA GLN A 148 2.21 6.30 -8.00
C GLN A 148 0.94 6.93 -7.42
N ALA A 149 -0.12 7.16 -8.21
CA ALA A 149 -1.40 7.67 -7.73
C ALA A 149 -2.00 6.80 -6.62
N THR A 150 -2.01 5.47 -6.82
CA THR A 150 -2.42 4.51 -5.79
C THR A 150 -1.58 4.65 -4.52
N SER A 151 -0.26 4.78 -4.69
CA SER A 151 0.67 4.98 -3.57
C SER A 151 0.44 6.32 -2.85
N VAL A 152 0.08 7.39 -3.56
CA VAL A 152 -0.26 8.70 -2.97
C VAL A 152 -1.54 8.59 -2.13
N GLY A 153 -2.56 7.90 -2.63
CA GLY A 153 -3.79 7.65 -1.87
C GLY A 153 -3.54 6.99 -0.52
N GLN A 154 -2.63 6.01 -0.49
CA GLN A 154 -2.18 5.38 0.75
C GLN A 154 -1.57 6.38 1.74
N ALA A 155 -0.72 7.30 1.28
CA ALA A 155 -0.16 8.34 2.13
C ALA A 155 -1.19 9.38 2.58
N VAL A 156 -2.18 9.71 1.73
CA VAL A 156 -3.30 10.59 2.13
C VAL A 156 -4.07 9.99 3.31
N ALA A 157 -4.32 8.68 3.30
CA ALA A 157 -4.96 8.00 4.43
C ALA A 157 -4.13 8.11 5.73
N GLY A 158 -2.82 7.89 5.65
CA GLY A 158 -1.91 8.04 6.81
C GLY A 158 -1.83 9.48 7.32
N PHE A 159 -1.72 10.45 6.41
CA PHE A 159 -1.70 11.87 6.74
C PHE A 159 -3.00 12.32 7.41
N ALA A 160 -4.17 11.97 6.86
CA ALA A 160 -5.46 12.31 7.45
C ALA A 160 -5.59 11.78 8.90
N VAL A 161 -5.14 10.55 9.12
CA VAL A 161 -5.14 9.91 10.44
C VAL A 161 -4.19 10.61 11.41
N SER A 162 -2.99 10.99 10.95
CA SER A 162 -2.04 11.72 11.80
C SER A 162 -2.52 13.13 12.17
N VAL A 163 -3.21 13.83 11.26
CA VAL A 163 -3.85 15.11 11.54
C VAL A 163 -4.93 14.94 12.60
N LEU A 164 -5.76 13.90 12.47
CA LEU A 164 -6.84 13.62 13.39
C LEU A 164 -6.34 13.21 14.78
N SER A 165 -5.28 12.40 14.85
CA SER A 165 -4.58 12.08 16.10
C SER A 165 -4.05 13.35 16.78
N PHE A 166 -3.35 14.22 16.02
CA PHE A 166 -2.84 15.48 16.55
C PHE A 166 -3.95 16.41 17.06
N ILE A 167 -5.04 16.59 16.30
CA ILE A 167 -6.18 17.41 16.70
C ILE A 167 -6.87 16.82 17.92
N THR A 168 -7.04 15.50 17.99
CA THR A 168 -7.67 14.83 19.14
C THR A 168 -6.84 15.03 20.40
N THR A 169 -5.51 14.82 20.34
CA THR A 169 -4.63 15.08 21.49
C THR A 169 -4.61 16.57 21.86
N TRP A 170 -4.58 17.47 20.87
CA TRP A 170 -4.65 18.91 21.10
C TRP A 170 -5.94 19.32 21.81
N ALA A 171 -7.08 18.81 21.36
CA ALA A 171 -8.41 19.12 21.88
C ALA A 171 -8.69 18.46 23.23
N ALA A 172 -8.04 17.32 23.53
CA ALA A 172 -8.04 16.73 24.85
C ALA A 172 -7.40 17.72 25.84
N LEU A 173 -8.23 18.46 26.56
CA LEU A 173 -7.82 19.10 27.80
C LEU A 173 -7.44 17.99 28.79
N VAL A 174 -6.39 18.20 29.59
CA VAL A 174 -5.95 17.26 30.63
C VAL A 174 -7.21 16.80 31.38
N PRO A 175 -7.59 15.50 31.31
CA PRO A 175 -8.80 15.03 31.98
C PRO A 175 -8.71 15.36 33.46
N GLU A 176 -9.78 15.92 34.01
CA GLU A 176 -9.94 16.04 35.47
C GLU A 176 -9.77 14.63 36.07
N PRO A 177 -8.86 14.43 37.04
CA PRO A 177 -8.61 13.10 37.61
C PRO A 177 -9.89 12.57 38.28
N GLY A 178 -10.37 11.41 37.81
CA GLY A 178 -11.51 10.69 38.41
C GLY A 178 -12.76 10.55 37.53
N GLN A 179 -12.79 11.10 36.32
CA GLN A 179 -13.91 10.89 35.39
C GLN A 179 -13.71 9.60 34.59
N GLU A 180 -14.25 8.48 35.09
CA GLU A 180 -14.35 7.25 34.30
C GLU A 180 -15.32 7.48 33.13
N ARG A 181 -14.84 7.33 31.90
CA ARG A 181 -15.66 7.39 30.69
C ARG A 181 -16.44 6.09 30.53
N SER A 182 -17.71 6.21 30.18
CA SER A 182 -18.60 5.09 29.96
C SER A 182 -18.48 4.53 28.53
N PRO A 183 -18.94 3.29 28.28
CA PRO A 183 -19.07 2.74 26.92
C PRO A 183 -19.87 3.62 25.96
N ALA A 184 -20.80 4.45 26.47
CA ALA A 184 -21.61 5.36 25.65
C ALA A 184 -20.83 6.60 25.20
N ASP A 185 -19.85 7.06 25.99
CA ASP A 185 -19.06 8.26 25.70
C ASP A 185 -18.14 8.04 24.49
N VAL A 186 -17.57 6.84 24.37
CA VAL A 186 -16.67 6.45 23.25
C VAL A 186 -17.41 5.84 22.05
N ALA A 187 -18.69 5.49 22.20
CA ALA A 187 -19.46 4.87 21.12
C ALA A 187 -19.68 5.83 19.94
N VAL A 188 -19.96 7.09 20.22
CA VAL A 188 -20.28 8.11 19.19
C VAL A 188 -19.07 8.42 18.33
N THR A 189 -17.89 8.57 18.96
CA THR A 189 -16.63 8.78 18.24
C THR A 189 -16.34 7.58 17.36
N ALA A 190 -16.24 6.37 17.93
CA ALA A 190 -15.95 5.16 17.16
C ALA A 190 -16.92 4.94 15.98
N PHE A 191 -18.22 5.15 16.21
CA PHE A 191 -19.24 5.09 15.16
C PHE A 191 -18.98 6.08 14.02
N ALA A 192 -18.60 7.32 14.34
CA ALA A 192 -18.29 8.34 13.35
C ALA A 192 -17.07 7.95 12.50
N TYR A 193 -16.01 7.42 13.11
CA TYR A 193 -14.82 6.96 12.40
C TYR A 193 -15.12 5.79 11.46
N PHE A 194 -15.82 4.74 11.94
CA PHE A 194 -16.18 3.60 11.10
C PHE A 194 -17.09 3.99 9.93
N THR A 195 -18.04 4.90 10.18
CA THR A 195 -18.97 5.38 9.15
C THR A 195 -18.29 6.29 8.13
N LEU A 196 -17.37 7.17 8.56
CA LEU A 196 -16.56 7.98 7.65
C LEU A 196 -15.71 7.09 6.73
N SER A 197 -15.08 6.06 7.29
CA SER A 197 -14.33 5.08 6.50
C SER A 197 -15.25 4.32 5.53
N ALA A 198 -16.45 3.93 5.96
CA ALA A 198 -17.42 3.26 5.09
C ALA A 198 -17.86 4.15 3.92
N ALA A 199 -18.04 5.46 4.15
CA ALA A 199 -18.35 6.43 3.10
C ALA A 199 -17.22 6.53 2.05
N VAL A 200 -15.95 6.47 2.48
CA VAL A 200 -14.80 6.43 1.56
C VAL A 200 -14.80 5.14 0.72
N ILE A 201 -15.19 4.00 1.29
CA ILE A 201 -15.37 2.76 0.52
C ILE A 201 -16.46 2.90 -0.54
N VAL A 202 -17.62 3.48 -0.19
CA VAL A 202 -18.72 3.74 -1.15
C VAL A 202 -18.25 4.66 -2.27
N ALA A 203 -17.56 5.76 -1.94
CA ALA A 203 -16.98 6.67 -2.94
C ALA A 203 -15.97 5.94 -3.85
N SER A 204 -15.18 5.02 -3.30
CA SER A 204 -14.21 4.24 -4.04
C SER A 204 -14.87 3.23 -4.99
N VAL A 205 -15.96 2.60 -4.57
CA VAL A 205 -16.78 1.73 -5.44
C VAL A 205 -17.38 2.54 -6.60
N ALA A 206 -17.97 3.71 -6.31
CA ALA A 206 -18.49 4.60 -7.33
C ALA A 206 -17.40 5.06 -8.32
N GLY A 207 -16.24 5.46 -7.80
CA GLY A 207 -15.06 5.81 -8.60
C GLY A 207 -14.60 4.65 -9.49
N TYR A 208 -14.54 3.43 -8.96
CA TYR A 208 -14.17 2.26 -9.74
C TYR A 208 -15.12 1.99 -10.91
N PHE A 209 -16.44 2.12 -10.71
CA PHE A 209 -17.39 2.00 -11.82
C PHE A 209 -17.26 3.15 -12.82
N LEU A 210 -16.98 4.37 -12.33
CA LEU A 210 -16.73 5.53 -13.21
C LEU A 210 -15.51 5.31 -14.13
N LEU A 211 -14.46 4.60 -13.69
CA LEU A 211 -13.32 4.26 -14.55
C LEU A 211 -13.75 3.56 -15.84
N GLN A 212 -14.78 2.72 -15.80
CA GLN A 212 -15.25 1.95 -16.95
C GLN A 212 -15.86 2.84 -18.06
N TYR A 213 -16.14 4.10 -17.77
CA TYR A 213 -16.66 5.06 -18.75
C TYR A 213 -15.60 6.06 -19.24
N LEU A 214 -14.40 6.07 -18.65
CA LEU A 214 -13.36 7.04 -19.00
C LEU A 214 -12.58 6.60 -20.25
N PRO A 215 -12.49 7.43 -21.31
CA PRO A 215 -11.83 7.04 -22.56
C PRO A 215 -10.36 6.65 -22.41
N PHE A 216 -9.64 7.33 -21.51
CA PHE A 216 -8.23 7.02 -21.22
C PHE A 216 -8.08 5.59 -20.65
N TRP A 217 -8.91 5.27 -19.65
CA TRP A 217 -8.92 3.96 -19.02
C TRP A 217 -9.27 2.86 -20.02
N LEU A 218 -10.33 3.08 -20.82
CA LEU A 218 -10.78 2.15 -21.85
C LEU A 218 -9.70 1.91 -22.90
N HIS A 219 -8.95 2.94 -23.32
CA HIS A 219 -7.86 2.78 -24.27
C HIS A 219 -6.75 1.83 -23.75
N HIS A 220 -6.26 2.06 -22.54
CA HIS A 220 -5.18 1.26 -21.95
C HIS A 220 -5.61 -0.19 -21.66
N THR A 221 -6.80 -0.36 -21.08
CA THR A 221 -7.34 -1.69 -20.74
C THR A 221 -7.72 -2.49 -21.98
N SER A 222 -8.33 -1.87 -23.00
CA SER A 222 -8.65 -2.55 -24.27
C SER A 222 -7.40 -2.91 -25.06
N SER A 223 -6.39 -2.03 -25.09
CA SER A 223 -5.10 -2.33 -25.72
C SER A 223 -4.41 -3.52 -25.07
N HIS A 224 -4.41 -3.58 -23.74
CA HIS A 224 -3.89 -4.74 -23.02
C HIS A 224 -4.68 -6.02 -23.31
N SER A 225 -6.02 -5.96 -23.27
CA SER A 225 -6.89 -7.11 -23.61
C SER A 225 -6.64 -7.62 -25.04
N GLY A 226 -6.47 -6.71 -26.01
CA GLY A 226 -6.14 -7.06 -27.39
C GLY A 226 -4.78 -7.76 -27.53
N ARG A 227 -3.76 -7.32 -26.79
CA ARG A 227 -2.43 -7.98 -26.75
C ARG A 227 -2.52 -9.38 -26.15
N VAL A 228 -3.27 -9.54 -25.06
CA VAL A 228 -3.49 -10.84 -24.41
C VAL A 228 -4.20 -11.82 -25.37
N LYS A 229 -5.21 -11.37 -26.11
CA LYS A 229 -5.91 -12.19 -27.11
C LYS A 229 -4.98 -12.62 -28.23
N LYS A 230 -4.25 -11.68 -28.83
CA LYS A 230 -3.31 -11.97 -29.92
C LYS A 230 -2.24 -12.98 -29.51
N ASP A 231 -1.64 -12.81 -28.32
CA ASP A 231 -0.65 -13.76 -27.80
C ASP A 231 -1.25 -15.16 -27.59
N SER A 232 -2.55 -15.24 -27.27
CA SER A 232 -3.24 -16.52 -27.06
C SER A 232 -3.54 -17.24 -28.38
N GLU A 233 -3.92 -16.49 -29.42
CA GLU A 233 -4.18 -17.01 -30.78
C GLU A 233 -2.91 -17.59 -31.42
N VAL A 234 -1.77 -16.89 -31.34
CA VAL A 234 -0.49 -17.35 -31.89
C VAL A 234 -0.07 -18.71 -31.31
N ILE A 235 -0.25 -18.91 -29.99
CA ILE A 235 0.09 -20.18 -29.34
C ILE A 235 -0.87 -21.30 -29.74
N GLN A 236 -2.15 -20.98 -29.93
CA GLN A 236 -3.13 -21.96 -30.37
C GLN A 236 -2.83 -22.43 -31.79
N GLU A 237 -2.34 -21.54 -32.65
CA GLU A 237 -1.83 -21.89 -33.98
C GLU A 237 -0.54 -22.72 -33.92
N GLU A 238 0.45 -22.33 -33.10
CA GLU A 238 1.68 -23.12 -32.90
C GLU A 238 1.39 -24.52 -32.35
N GLY A 239 0.51 -24.62 -31.33
CA GLY A 239 0.10 -25.89 -30.75
C GLY A 239 -0.66 -26.78 -31.73
N ARG A 240 -1.51 -26.19 -32.58
CA ARG A 240 -2.17 -26.92 -33.68
C ARG A 240 -1.16 -27.39 -34.73
N ALA A 241 -0.17 -26.57 -35.08
CA ALA A 241 0.85 -26.94 -36.05
C ALA A 241 1.70 -28.14 -35.58
N VAL A 242 2.03 -28.20 -34.28
CA VAL A 242 2.74 -29.33 -33.66
C VAL A 242 1.88 -30.60 -33.65
N VAL A 243 0.58 -30.48 -33.37
CA VAL A 243 -0.35 -31.64 -33.34
C VAL A 243 -0.67 -32.16 -34.75
N ASP A 244 -0.78 -31.27 -35.74
CA ASP A 244 -1.06 -31.63 -37.13
C ASP A 244 0.18 -32.21 -37.88
N GLY A 245 1.33 -32.34 -37.21
CA GLY A 245 2.52 -32.96 -37.78
C GLY A 245 3.07 -32.23 -39.01
N ARG A 246 2.75 -30.95 -39.19
CA ARG A 246 3.35 -30.15 -40.28
C ARG A 246 4.81 -29.91 -39.91
N PRO A 247 5.78 -30.29 -40.76
CA PRO A 247 7.17 -29.94 -40.49
C PRO A 247 7.25 -28.42 -40.40
N ALA A 248 8.01 -27.92 -39.41
CA ALA A 248 8.49 -26.56 -39.46
C ALA A 248 9.12 -26.39 -40.85
N ASP A 249 8.68 -25.37 -41.58
CA ASP A 249 9.24 -25.04 -42.89
C ASP A 249 10.70 -24.65 -42.68
N ASP A 250 11.57 -25.66 -42.69
CA ASP A 250 13.01 -25.50 -42.80
C ASP A 250 13.23 -24.87 -44.16
N GLY A 251 13.30 -23.54 -44.15
CA GLY A 251 13.61 -22.74 -45.33
C GLY A 251 14.78 -23.37 -46.06
N GLN A 252 14.55 -23.68 -47.33
CA GLN A 252 15.57 -24.16 -48.27
C GLN A 252 16.88 -23.40 -48.05
N GLY A 253 17.91 -24.12 -47.60
CA GLY A 253 19.27 -23.65 -47.68
C GLY A 253 19.60 -23.41 -49.16
N PRO A 254 20.10 -22.22 -49.55
CA PRO A 254 20.61 -22.03 -50.89
C PRO A 254 21.94 -22.77 -51.00
N SER A 255 22.04 -23.64 -52.01
CA SER A 255 23.29 -24.19 -52.51
C SER A 255 24.28 -23.06 -52.79
N GLU A 256 25.43 -23.08 -52.11
CA GLU A 256 26.56 -22.22 -52.37
C GLU A 256 27.22 -22.61 -53.71
N GLU A 257 27.06 -21.78 -54.73
CA GLU A 257 28.12 -21.51 -55.70
C GLU A 257 28.40 -20.01 -55.67
N GLY A 258 29.57 -19.67 -55.11
CA GLY A 258 30.40 -18.56 -55.54
C GLY A 258 29.91 -17.12 -55.35
N THR A 259 30.76 -16.38 -54.62
CA THR A 259 31.22 -15.00 -54.93
C THR A 259 30.65 -13.86 -54.07
N THR A 260 31.59 -13.29 -53.29
CA THR A 260 31.74 -11.89 -52.83
C THR A 260 30.68 -11.25 -51.93
N VAL A 261 31.13 -10.97 -50.71
CA VAL A 261 30.48 -10.17 -49.67
C VAL A 261 30.68 -8.68 -50.00
N ASP A 262 29.58 -7.95 -50.18
CA ASP A 262 29.39 -6.59 -49.65
C ASP A 262 27.89 -6.22 -49.66
N ASP A 263 27.50 -5.55 -48.58
CA ASP A 263 26.32 -4.69 -48.38
C ASP A 263 24.91 -5.28 -48.08
N VAL A 264 24.39 -4.75 -46.96
CA VAL A 264 23.06 -4.88 -46.35
C VAL A 264 21.98 -4.20 -47.21
N PRO A 265 20.75 -4.76 -47.27
CA PRO A 265 19.58 -3.87 -47.31
C PRO A 265 18.37 -4.31 -46.46
N LEU A 266 17.99 -3.39 -45.56
CA LEU A 266 16.65 -2.84 -45.32
C LEU A 266 15.43 -3.69 -45.70
N LEU A 267 14.74 -4.20 -44.67
CA LEU A 267 13.45 -4.87 -44.78
C LEU A 267 12.32 -3.91 -45.21
N ARG A 268 11.73 -4.29 -46.35
CA ARG A 268 10.60 -3.67 -47.06
C ARG A 268 9.38 -3.47 -46.17
N VAL A 269 8.86 -2.24 -46.21
CA VAL A 269 7.52 -1.83 -45.75
C VAL A 269 6.46 -2.58 -46.56
N ALA A 270 5.66 -3.41 -45.90
CA ALA A 270 4.46 -4.01 -46.47
C ALA A 270 3.23 -3.13 -46.20
N ASN A 271 2.41 -2.98 -47.24
CA ASN A 271 1.26 -2.08 -47.38
C ASN A 271 0.24 -2.12 -46.23
N ARG A 272 -0.21 -0.93 -45.81
CA ARG A 272 -1.43 -0.70 -45.01
C ARG A 272 -2.66 -0.65 -45.92
N PRO A 273 -3.81 -1.23 -45.54
CA PRO A 273 -5.11 -0.77 -46.02
C PRO A 273 -5.65 0.36 -45.10
N SER A 274 -6.22 1.39 -45.73
CA SER A 274 -6.86 2.55 -45.08
C SER A 274 -8.15 2.18 -44.32
N PRO A 275 -8.51 2.87 -43.22
CA PRO A 275 -9.77 2.65 -42.53
C PRO A 275 -10.85 3.64 -43.02
N ALA A 276 -11.91 3.14 -43.63
CA ALA A 276 -13.15 3.91 -43.79
C ALA A 276 -14.36 2.98 -43.69
N SER A 277 -15.38 3.48 -42.98
CA SER A 277 -16.75 2.96 -42.81
C SER A 277 -16.94 1.79 -41.81
N GLY A 278 -17.59 2.09 -40.68
CA GLY A 278 -18.00 1.07 -39.71
C GLY A 278 -18.33 1.56 -38.29
N LEU A 279 -18.71 2.83 -38.07
CA LEU A 279 -19.37 3.20 -36.81
C LEU A 279 -20.85 2.82 -36.89
N LYS A 280 -21.19 1.65 -36.33
CA LYS A 280 -22.54 1.40 -35.82
C LYS A 280 -22.46 1.26 -34.30
N ALA A 281 -23.28 2.07 -33.64
CA ALA A 281 -23.43 2.18 -32.21
C ALA A 281 -23.69 0.81 -31.57
N ALA A 282 -22.78 0.39 -30.68
CA ALA A 282 -23.05 -0.67 -29.72
C ALA A 282 -23.77 -0.03 -28.52
N SER A 283 -25.07 -0.28 -28.46
CA SER A 283 -25.96 0.06 -27.37
C SER A 283 -25.53 -0.59 -26.06
N SER A 284 -25.55 0.20 -25.00
CA SER A 284 -25.82 -0.14 -23.59
C SER A 284 -25.86 -1.62 -23.24
N GLY A 285 -24.69 -2.19 -22.94
CA GLY A 285 -24.52 -3.48 -22.32
C GLY A 285 -23.26 -3.41 -21.45
N SER A 286 -23.40 -3.73 -20.17
CA SER A 286 -22.35 -3.75 -19.15
C SER A 286 -20.96 -4.11 -19.71
N LEU A 287 -20.09 -3.11 -19.84
CA LEU A 287 -18.69 -3.30 -20.20
C LEU A 287 -17.87 -3.67 -18.95
N ALA A 288 -18.39 -4.58 -18.13
CA ALA A 288 -17.53 -5.39 -17.28
C ALA A 288 -16.60 -6.12 -18.25
N VAL A 289 -15.31 -5.78 -18.22
CA VAL A 289 -14.26 -6.42 -19.02
C VAL A 289 -14.18 -7.88 -18.58
N ALA A 290 -15.08 -8.71 -19.10
CA ALA A 290 -15.07 -10.14 -19.01
C ALA A 290 -13.96 -10.61 -19.95
N LEU A 291 -12.84 -10.94 -19.34
CA LEU A 291 -11.71 -11.54 -20.01
C LEU A 291 -12.10 -13.00 -20.34
N PRO A 292 -11.92 -13.49 -21.58
CA PRO A 292 -12.39 -14.82 -21.95
C PRO A 292 -11.65 -15.91 -21.16
N ASP A 293 -12.42 -16.90 -20.71
CA ASP A 293 -12.07 -18.26 -20.28
C ASP A 293 -10.81 -18.50 -19.41
N GLY A 294 -11.08 -18.68 -18.11
CA GLY A 294 -10.66 -19.85 -17.29
C GLY A 294 -9.20 -20.10 -16.93
N ARG A 295 -8.22 -19.80 -17.79
CA ARG A 295 -6.78 -19.94 -17.49
C ARG A 295 -5.99 -18.85 -18.21
N ARG A 296 -5.78 -17.71 -17.54
CA ARG A 296 -4.82 -16.71 -18.01
C ARG A 296 -3.42 -17.30 -18.03
N ARG A 297 -2.69 -17.13 -19.14
CA ARG A 297 -1.24 -17.39 -19.19
C ARG A 297 -0.58 -16.52 -18.12
N ALA A 298 0.11 -17.16 -17.19
CA ALA A 298 0.86 -16.50 -16.15
C ALA A 298 2.34 -16.63 -16.45
N VAL A 299 3.11 -15.58 -16.20
CA VAL A 299 4.56 -15.72 -16.12
C VAL A 299 4.84 -16.70 -14.98
N PRO A 300 5.72 -17.70 -15.16
CA PRO A 300 6.12 -18.56 -14.05
C PRO A 300 6.53 -17.70 -12.86
N VAL A 301 6.03 -18.00 -11.65
CA VAL A 301 6.24 -17.15 -10.47
C VAL A 301 7.73 -16.86 -10.23
N LYS A 302 8.59 -17.85 -10.47
CA LYS A 302 10.05 -17.70 -10.38
C LYS A 302 10.57 -16.59 -11.32
N GLU A 303 10.11 -16.56 -12.56
CA GLU A 303 10.52 -15.57 -13.57
C GLU A 303 9.95 -14.19 -13.24
N LEU A 304 8.70 -14.13 -12.78
CA LEU A 304 8.05 -12.90 -12.31
C LEU A 304 8.85 -12.25 -11.17
N LEU A 305 9.17 -13.04 -10.13
CA LEU A 305 9.96 -12.58 -8.99
C LEU A 305 11.39 -12.22 -9.41
N TRP A 306 12.01 -13.00 -10.30
CA TRP A 306 13.38 -12.73 -10.77
C TRP A 306 13.51 -11.42 -11.53
N ARG A 307 12.55 -11.10 -12.41
CA ARG A 307 12.54 -9.82 -13.16
C ARG A 307 12.40 -8.61 -12.24
N MET A 308 11.61 -8.75 -11.17
CA MET A 308 11.24 -7.63 -10.29
C MET A 308 12.12 -7.51 -9.04
N ARG A 309 12.97 -8.51 -8.76
CA ARG A 309 13.70 -8.67 -7.49
C ARG A 309 14.38 -7.43 -6.95
N TRP A 310 15.05 -6.64 -7.79
CA TRP A 310 15.84 -5.51 -7.28
C TRP A 310 14.96 -4.37 -6.80
N HIS A 311 13.88 -4.09 -7.53
CA HIS A 311 12.86 -3.13 -7.11
C HIS A 311 12.12 -3.66 -5.89
N SER A 312 11.75 -4.95 -5.86
CA SER A 312 11.09 -5.56 -4.70
C SER A 312 11.95 -5.51 -3.44
N VAL A 313 13.24 -5.84 -3.53
CA VAL A 313 14.16 -5.81 -2.37
C VAL A 313 14.40 -4.37 -1.93
N SER A 314 14.61 -3.42 -2.85
CA SER A 314 14.79 -2.00 -2.48
C SER A 314 13.52 -1.43 -1.81
N LEU A 315 12.35 -1.80 -2.31
CA LEU A 315 11.05 -1.43 -1.74
C LEU A 315 10.85 -2.05 -0.35
N GLY A 316 11.16 -3.34 -0.20
CA GLY A 316 11.10 -4.04 1.08
C GLY A 316 12.04 -3.43 2.12
N LEU A 317 13.32 -3.15 1.76
CA LEU A 317 14.26 -2.48 2.65
C LEU A 317 13.80 -1.07 3.03
N CYS A 318 13.24 -0.31 2.08
CA CYS A 318 12.67 1.01 2.33
C CYS A 318 11.65 0.98 3.48
N PHE A 319 10.67 0.06 3.41
CA PHE A 319 9.68 -0.08 4.47
C PHE A 319 10.25 -0.71 5.76
N ALA A 320 11.15 -1.69 5.64
CA ALA A 320 11.77 -2.34 6.81
C ALA A 320 12.58 -1.36 7.66
N VAL A 321 13.43 -0.53 7.04
CA VAL A 321 14.22 0.49 7.73
C VAL A 321 13.33 1.52 8.42
N THR A 322 12.22 1.88 7.78
CA THR A 322 11.26 2.85 8.34
C THR A 322 10.56 2.26 9.55
N ILE A 323 9.97 1.07 9.42
CA ILE A 323 9.18 0.45 10.50
C ILE A 323 10.06 -0.02 11.66
N ALA A 324 11.34 -0.32 11.41
CA ALA A 324 12.30 -0.63 12.48
C ALA A 324 12.43 0.48 13.54
N VAL A 325 12.14 1.75 13.17
CA VAL A 325 12.24 2.90 14.07
C VAL A 325 10.92 3.65 14.26
N PHE A 326 10.05 3.70 13.24
CA PHE A 326 8.80 4.46 13.22
C PHE A 326 7.57 3.54 13.14
N PRO A 327 6.60 3.61 14.07
CA PRO A 327 6.56 4.53 15.20
C PRO A 327 7.35 4.04 16.43
N SER A 328 7.71 2.76 16.53
CA SER A 328 8.12 2.12 17.80
C SER A 328 9.17 2.86 18.64
N ILE A 329 10.30 3.26 18.06
CA ILE A 329 11.35 4.01 18.77
C ILE A 329 10.99 5.50 18.80
N THR A 330 10.49 6.03 17.69
CA THR A 330 10.17 7.46 17.55
C THR A 330 9.04 7.92 18.47
N ALA A 331 8.14 7.02 18.86
CA ALA A 331 7.06 7.29 19.81
C ALA A 331 7.58 7.48 21.24
N SER A 332 8.77 6.94 21.53
CA SER A 332 9.48 7.12 22.79
C SER A 332 10.41 8.33 22.78
N ILE A 333 10.53 9.09 21.68
CA ILE A 333 11.31 10.33 21.67
C ILE A 333 10.47 11.44 22.31
N CYS A 334 10.94 11.97 23.44
CA CYS A 334 10.36 13.17 24.07
C CYS A 334 11.22 14.40 23.77
N SER A 335 10.63 15.59 23.94
CA SER A 335 11.42 16.83 23.95
C SER A 335 12.46 16.78 25.06
N VAL A 336 13.65 17.32 24.82
CA VAL A 336 14.73 17.44 25.83
C VAL A 336 14.32 18.32 27.02
N HIS A 337 13.30 19.16 26.83
CA HIS A 337 12.73 20.01 27.87
C HIS A 337 11.61 19.31 28.64
N ASN A 338 11.24 18.07 28.26
CA ASN A 338 10.21 17.31 28.93
C ASN A 338 10.76 16.67 30.22
N PRO A 339 10.10 16.84 31.37
CA PRO A 339 10.56 16.24 32.62
C PRO A 339 10.29 14.72 32.72
N ALA A 340 9.69 14.09 31.72
CA ALA A 340 9.37 12.68 31.70
C ALA A 340 10.62 11.81 31.80
N LYS A 341 10.68 10.97 32.85
CA LYS A 341 11.71 9.93 33.01
C LYS A 341 11.24 8.54 32.57
N ARG A 342 9.94 8.40 32.31
CA ARG A 342 9.26 7.19 31.85
C ARG A 342 8.17 7.61 30.86
N PRO A 343 7.83 6.77 29.87
CA PRO A 343 6.74 7.07 28.95
C PRO A 343 5.38 7.03 29.68
N PRO A 344 4.35 7.72 29.15
CA PRO A 344 4.41 8.64 28.00
C PRO A 344 5.05 10.00 28.34
N CYS A 345 5.38 10.81 27.33
CA CYS A 345 5.85 12.18 27.55
C CYS A 345 4.81 12.97 28.35
N LEU A 346 5.24 13.70 29.37
CA LEU A 346 4.31 14.37 30.29
C LEU A 346 3.70 15.61 29.62
N PRO A 347 2.40 15.88 29.86
CA PRO A 347 1.77 17.11 29.40
C PRO A 347 2.40 18.32 30.10
N GLN A 348 2.67 19.38 29.34
CA GLN A 348 3.15 20.66 29.86
C GLN A 348 2.01 21.67 29.99
N THR A 349 2.29 22.83 30.62
CA THR A 349 1.32 23.94 30.72
C THR A 349 0.79 24.35 29.34
N ARG A 350 -0.35 25.06 29.29
CA ARG A 350 -1.09 25.37 28.05
C ARG A 350 -0.23 25.91 26.89
N TYR A 351 0.83 26.66 27.19
CA TYR A 351 1.74 27.26 26.21
C TYR A 351 2.97 26.38 25.85
N GLY A 352 3.20 25.28 26.58
CA GLY A 352 4.35 24.37 26.41
C GLY A 352 4.01 22.97 25.89
N ARG A 353 2.73 22.65 25.62
CA ARG A 353 2.29 21.30 25.22
C ARG A 353 3.01 20.71 23.99
N LEU A 354 3.53 21.54 23.10
CA LEU A 354 4.36 21.10 21.96
C LEU A 354 5.68 20.46 22.39
N ALA A 355 6.25 20.84 23.54
CA ALA A 355 7.37 20.16 24.19
C ALA A 355 6.89 19.10 25.21
N GLY A 356 5.58 18.88 25.29
CA GLY A 356 4.89 17.98 26.20
C GLY A 356 4.34 16.75 25.49
N ASP A 357 3.04 16.54 25.69
CA ASP A 357 2.21 15.47 25.15
C ASP A 357 1.98 15.54 23.63
N LEU A 358 2.17 16.71 23.02
CA LEU A 358 1.99 16.88 21.57
C LEU A 358 3.26 16.63 20.75
N PHE A 359 4.41 16.44 21.39
CA PHE A 359 5.66 16.24 20.68
C PHE A 359 5.64 14.96 19.83
N THR A 360 5.23 13.83 20.42
CA THR A 360 5.11 12.55 19.71
C THR A 360 4.06 12.58 18.58
N PRO A 361 2.81 13.06 18.80
CA PRO A 361 1.85 13.27 17.71
C PRO A 361 2.35 14.19 16.60
N LEU A 362 3.13 15.24 16.94
CA LEU A 362 3.75 16.12 15.94
C LEU A 362 4.75 15.36 15.07
N LEU A 363 5.63 14.54 15.66
CA LEU A 363 6.56 13.70 14.88
C LEU A 363 5.79 12.73 13.96
N PHE A 364 4.71 12.12 14.46
CA PHE A 364 3.84 11.27 13.65
C PHE A 364 3.21 12.01 12.46
N LEU A 365 2.73 13.23 12.68
CA LEU A 365 2.18 14.11 11.64
C LEU A 365 3.25 14.51 10.60
N LEU A 366 4.43 14.92 11.06
CA LEU A 366 5.54 15.35 10.19
C LEU A 366 6.07 14.20 9.34
N PHE A 367 6.15 12.98 9.90
CA PHE A 367 6.51 11.79 9.11
C PHE A 367 5.51 11.56 7.97
N ASN A 368 4.21 11.54 8.28
CA ASN A 368 3.17 11.25 7.29
C ASN A 368 3.06 12.36 6.22
N LEU A 369 3.22 13.63 6.61
CA LEU A 369 3.33 14.74 5.66
C LEU A 369 4.55 14.55 4.76
N GLY A 370 5.70 14.21 5.35
CA GLY A 370 6.92 13.91 4.61
C GLY A 370 6.73 12.76 3.62
N ASP A 371 6.13 11.64 4.04
CA ASP A 371 5.82 10.50 3.18
C ASP A 371 4.93 10.91 2.01
N LEU A 372 3.85 11.65 2.26
CA LEU A 372 2.97 12.17 1.22
C LEU A 372 3.73 13.07 0.22
N LEU A 373 4.52 14.02 0.71
CA LEU A 373 5.35 14.89 -0.14
C LEU A 373 6.37 14.09 -0.95
N GLY A 374 7.02 13.10 -0.35
CA GLY A 374 7.96 12.20 -1.02
C GLY A 374 7.31 11.46 -2.19
N ARG A 375 6.10 10.93 -1.99
CA ARG A 375 5.34 10.25 -3.06
C ARG A 375 4.96 11.20 -4.17
N LEU A 376 4.54 12.43 -3.85
CA LEU A 376 4.24 13.46 -4.86
C LEU A 376 5.50 13.87 -5.64
N LEU A 377 6.64 14.04 -4.96
CA LEU A 377 7.93 14.37 -5.58
C LEU A 377 8.39 13.30 -6.57
N SER A 378 8.05 12.02 -6.34
CA SER A 378 8.39 10.95 -7.29
C SER A 378 7.65 11.07 -8.64
N GLY A 379 6.59 11.88 -8.69
CA GLY A 379 5.87 12.25 -9.91
C GLY A 379 6.47 13.46 -10.64
N ILE A 380 7.62 13.97 -10.20
CA ILE A 380 8.31 15.12 -10.79
C ILE A 380 9.72 14.70 -11.22
N GLY A 381 10.19 15.23 -12.36
CA GLY A 381 11.57 15.08 -12.79
C GLY A 381 11.83 13.89 -13.75
N PRO A 382 13.09 13.46 -13.88
CA PRO A 382 13.51 12.55 -14.97
C PRO A 382 12.99 11.12 -14.82
N TYR A 383 12.56 10.74 -13.62
CA TYR A 383 12.15 9.37 -13.30
C TYR A 383 10.65 9.12 -13.46
N VAL A 384 9.88 10.10 -13.95
CA VAL A 384 8.42 9.91 -14.18
C VAL A 384 8.14 8.88 -15.28
N HIS A 385 8.97 8.86 -16.32
CA HIS A 385 8.80 8.00 -17.49
C HIS A 385 9.86 6.90 -17.60
N LYS A 386 10.97 7.02 -16.86
CA LYS A 386 12.12 6.13 -16.98
C LYS A 386 12.53 5.61 -15.61
N SER A 387 12.60 4.28 -15.49
CA SER A 387 13.04 3.64 -14.26
C SER A 387 14.47 4.09 -13.89
N PRO A 388 14.71 4.44 -12.60
CA PRO A 388 16.05 4.53 -12.06
C PRO A 388 16.79 3.19 -12.23
N ARG A 389 18.13 3.24 -12.21
CA ARG A 389 18.95 2.02 -12.19
C ARG A 389 18.71 1.26 -10.89
N PRO A 390 18.63 -0.09 -10.92
CA PRO A 390 18.40 -0.88 -9.70
C PRO A 390 19.41 -0.63 -8.58
N SER A 391 20.69 -0.41 -8.93
CA SER A 391 21.74 -0.09 -7.95
C SER A 391 21.52 1.24 -7.24
N MET A 392 20.90 2.23 -7.90
CA MET A 392 20.56 3.52 -7.29
C MET A 392 19.43 3.36 -6.28
N LEU A 393 18.41 2.56 -6.61
CA LEU A 393 17.32 2.25 -5.68
C LEU A 393 17.86 1.52 -4.44
N MET A 394 18.75 0.55 -4.63
CA MET A 394 19.38 -0.18 -3.53
C MET A 394 20.26 0.73 -2.67
N GLY A 395 21.13 1.53 -3.28
CA GLY A 395 21.99 2.48 -2.56
C GLY A 395 21.17 3.50 -1.76
N TYR A 396 20.05 3.97 -2.33
CA TYR A 396 19.12 4.85 -1.63
C TYR A 396 18.40 4.14 -0.48
N ALA A 397 17.97 2.88 -0.64
CA ALA A 397 17.39 2.10 0.45
C ALA A 397 18.37 1.91 1.61
N LEU A 398 19.63 1.56 1.30
CA LEU A 398 20.69 1.34 2.28
C LEU A 398 21.12 2.63 2.99
N SER A 399 21.17 3.76 2.30
CA SER A 399 21.53 5.04 2.93
C SER A 399 20.53 5.46 4.01
N ARG A 400 19.28 5.00 3.95
CA ARG A 400 18.26 5.28 4.98
C ARG A 400 18.56 4.59 6.32
N ILE A 401 19.41 3.56 6.35
CA ILE A 401 19.87 2.93 7.60
C ILE A 401 20.58 3.96 8.49
N VAL A 402 21.33 4.90 7.89
CA VAL A 402 22.00 5.97 8.64
C VAL A 402 20.98 6.91 9.30
N LEU A 403 19.91 7.26 8.59
CA LEU A 403 18.81 8.08 9.14
C LEU A 403 18.11 7.37 10.30
N ALA A 404 17.80 6.08 10.14
CA ALA A 404 17.18 5.27 11.17
C ALA A 404 18.09 5.11 12.41
N ALA A 405 19.39 4.86 12.20
CA ALA A 405 20.35 4.76 13.29
C ALA A 405 20.49 6.07 14.06
N ALA A 406 20.46 7.22 13.37
CA ALA A 406 20.55 8.52 14.03
C ALA A 406 19.41 8.77 15.04
N LEU A 407 18.19 8.26 14.77
CA LEU A 407 17.04 8.38 15.67
C LEU A 407 17.22 7.64 17.00
N ILE A 408 18.07 6.60 17.05
CA ILE A 408 18.38 5.83 18.27
C ILE A 408 19.18 6.68 19.29
N PHE A 409 19.91 7.69 18.82
CA PHE A 409 20.74 8.58 19.63
C PHE A 409 20.05 9.90 20.02
N CYS A 410 18.75 10.03 19.70
CA CYS A 410 17.91 11.12 20.19
C CYS A 410 17.53 10.91 21.67
N HIS A 411 16.81 11.87 22.25
CA HIS A 411 16.30 11.79 23.62
C HIS A 411 15.14 10.78 23.73
N VAL A 412 15.49 9.49 23.88
CA VAL A 412 14.56 8.36 23.96
C VAL A 412 14.23 8.05 25.43
N VAL A 413 12.95 8.10 25.77
CA VAL A 413 12.42 7.83 27.12
C VAL A 413 11.67 6.49 27.13
N THR A 414 12.25 5.49 27.78
CA THR A 414 11.71 4.13 27.88
C THR A 414 11.45 3.71 29.34
N PRO A 415 10.67 2.63 29.59
CA PRO A 415 10.42 2.15 30.96
C PRO A 415 11.70 1.73 31.70
N HIS A 416 12.62 1.14 30.95
CA HIS A 416 13.95 0.76 31.39
C HIS A 416 15.03 1.69 30.82
N ALA A 417 16.23 1.68 31.40
CA ALA A 417 17.33 2.52 30.94
C ALA A 417 17.70 2.19 29.48
N TRP A 418 17.80 3.23 28.65
CA TRP A 418 18.22 3.14 27.26
C TRP A 418 19.74 3.05 27.17
N ARG A 419 20.26 2.05 26.43
CA ARG A 419 21.70 1.77 26.35
C ARG A 419 22.47 2.77 25.48
N ALA A 420 21.84 3.32 24.45
CA ALA A 420 22.53 4.27 23.57
C ALA A 420 22.65 5.63 24.27
N PRO A 421 23.82 6.29 24.20
CA PRO A 421 23.97 7.62 24.76
C PRO A 421 23.12 8.62 23.97
N GLU A 422 22.58 9.62 24.67
CA GLU A 422 21.99 10.78 24.03
C GLU A 422 23.11 11.62 23.40
N VAL A 423 23.19 11.62 22.07
CA VAL A 423 24.15 12.43 21.30
C VAL A 423 23.53 13.75 20.88
N PHE A 424 22.22 13.76 20.64
CA PHE A 424 21.48 14.89 20.09
C PHE A 424 20.61 15.57 21.15
N GLY A 425 21.19 16.50 21.92
CA GLY A 425 20.49 17.31 22.93
C GLY A 425 19.67 18.48 22.36
N SER A 426 18.92 18.27 21.27
CA SER A 426 18.09 19.29 20.63
C SER A 426 16.83 18.70 20.00
N ASP A 427 15.69 19.37 20.21
CA ASP A 427 14.39 18.97 19.66
C ASP A 427 14.30 19.13 18.13
N ILE A 428 15.16 19.96 17.53
CA ILE A 428 15.15 20.23 16.08
C ILE A 428 15.68 19.02 15.29
N ILE A 429 16.65 18.29 15.86
CA ILE A 429 17.29 17.16 15.19
C ILE A 429 16.31 16.00 14.92
N PRO A 430 15.55 15.48 15.90
CA PRO A 430 14.56 14.43 15.63
C PRO A 430 13.49 14.90 14.65
N ILE A 431 13.09 16.18 14.68
CA ILE A 431 12.15 16.76 13.70
C ILE A 431 12.71 16.67 12.27
N ILE A 432 13.96 17.12 12.05
CA ILE A 432 14.60 17.04 10.73
C ILE A 432 14.74 15.60 10.27
N LEU A 433 15.22 14.71 11.15
CA LEU A 433 15.40 13.29 10.85
C LEU A 433 14.08 12.63 10.44
N ILE A 434 12.98 12.91 11.15
CA ILE A 434 11.64 12.41 10.85
C ILE A 434 11.12 12.91 9.50
N VAL A 435 11.27 14.21 9.21
CA VAL A 435 10.84 14.78 7.92
C VAL A 435 11.63 14.16 6.76
N VAL A 436 12.95 14.03 6.90
CA VAL A 436 13.81 13.40 5.88
C VAL A 436 13.50 11.90 5.75
N LEU A 437 13.24 11.21 6.86
CA LEU A 437 12.84 9.80 6.85
C LEU A 437 11.51 9.61 6.10
N GLY A 438 10.52 10.47 6.34
CA GLY A 438 9.24 10.48 5.65
C GLY A 438 9.38 10.76 4.16
N ILE A 439 10.01 11.88 3.78
CA ILE A 439 10.22 12.25 2.37
C ILE A 439 10.96 11.13 1.62
N SER A 440 12.04 10.60 2.20
CA SER A 440 12.79 9.51 1.59
C SER A 440 11.98 8.22 1.48
N ASN A 441 11.11 7.92 2.46
CA ASN A 441 10.22 6.76 2.40
C ASN A 441 9.26 6.84 1.22
N GLY A 442 8.52 7.94 1.12
CA GLY A 442 7.52 8.13 0.08
C GLY A 442 8.16 8.16 -1.30
N HIS A 443 9.28 8.88 -1.43
CA HIS A 443 9.95 9.05 -2.71
C HIS A 443 10.54 7.73 -3.22
N LEU A 444 11.33 7.02 -2.40
CA LEU A 444 11.90 5.73 -2.79
C LEU A 444 10.82 4.67 -2.99
N GLY A 445 9.84 4.61 -2.09
CA GLY A 445 8.74 3.66 -2.15
C GLY A 445 7.94 3.78 -3.45
N SER A 446 7.58 5.01 -3.85
CA SER A 446 6.89 5.25 -5.11
C SER A 446 7.76 5.02 -6.34
N LEU A 447 9.04 5.43 -6.34
CA LEU A 447 9.93 5.18 -7.49
C LEU A 447 10.13 3.69 -7.76
N ALA A 448 10.28 2.89 -6.71
CA ALA A 448 10.44 1.45 -6.83
C ALA A 448 9.15 0.77 -7.29
N SER A 449 7.99 1.10 -6.69
CA SER A 449 6.72 0.47 -7.04
C SER A 449 6.22 0.87 -8.43
N MET A 450 6.37 2.13 -8.84
CA MET A 450 5.76 2.62 -10.08
C MET A 450 6.35 2.03 -11.36
N HIS A 451 7.62 1.60 -11.31
CA HIS A 451 8.32 1.04 -12.47
C HIS A 451 8.27 -0.49 -12.54
N MET A 452 7.87 -1.16 -11.46
CA MET A 452 7.79 -2.62 -11.41
C MET A 452 6.97 -3.25 -12.56
N PRO A 453 5.80 -2.71 -12.97
CA PRO A 453 5.05 -3.25 -14.11
C PRO A 453 5.82 -3.14 -15.44
N SER A 454 6.67 -2.11 -15.59
CA SER A 454 7.43 -1.89 -16.83
C SER A 454 8.55 -2.91 -17.06
N LEU A 455 8.95 -3.65 -16.03
CA LEU A 455 9.94 -4.75 -16.11
C LEU A 455 9.34 -6.03 -16.73
N LEU A 456 8.02 -6.07 -16.88
CA LEU A 456 7.28 -7.18 -17.45
C LEU A 456 6.85 -6.87 -18.89
N PRO A 457 6.71 -7.90 -19.74
CA PRO A 457 6.05 -7.75 -21.03
C PRO A 457 4.66 -7.14 -20.86
N SER A 458 4.20 -6.36 -21.85
CA SER A 458 2.92 -5.64 -21.80
C SER A 458 1.70 -6.52 -21.48
N THR A 459 1.78 -7.81 -21.81
CA THR A 459 0.74 -8.83 -21.61
C THR A 459 0.62 -9.28 -20.14
N PHE A 460 1.65 -9.04 -19.31
CA PHE A 460 1.72 -9.55 -17.94
C PHE A 460 1.85 -8.44 -16.88
N ARG A 461 1.66 -7.17 -17.26
CA ARG A 461 1.82 -6.03 -16.34
C ARG A 461 0.83 -6.06 -15.17
N ASP A 462 -0.36 -6.60 -15.40
CA ASP A 462 -1.36 -6.84 -14.36
C ASP A 462 -0.84 -7.77 -13.24
N GLN A 463 0.08 -8.67 -13.55
CA GLN A 463 0.64 -9.65 -12.60
C GLN A 463 1.68 -9.04 -11.65
N SER A 464 2.08 -7.79 -11.87
CA SER A 464 3.03 -7.10 -10.98
C SER A 464 2.43 -6.71 -9.62
N GLY A 465 1.11 -6.55 -9.56
CA GLY A 465 0.40 -5.97 -8.42
C GLY A 465 0.64 -6.67 -7.09
N PRO A 466 0.35 -7.98 -6.96
CA PRO A 466 0.61 -8.73 -5.74
C PRO A 466 2.09 -8.76 -5.34
N VAL A 467 3.02 -8.70 -6.31
CA VAL A 467 4.46 -8.65 -6.00
C VAL A 467 4.85 -7.29 -5.40
N ILE A 468 4.29 -6.19 -5.91
CA ILE A 468 4.46 -4.85 -5.32
C ILE A 468 3.91 -4.84 -3.90
N ALA A 469 2.66 -5.27 -3.71
CA ALA A 469 2.00 -5.30 -2.41
C ALA A 469 2.75 -6.19 -1.41
N PHE A 470 3.16 -7.39 -1.83
CA PHE A 470 3.95 -8.31 -0.99
C PHE A 470 5.30 -7.72 -0.59
N ALA A 471 6.02 -7.04 -1.49
CA ALA A 471 7.29 -6.41 -1.16
C ALA A 471 7.14 -5.32 -0.08
N ILE A 472 6.05 -4.53 -0.14
CA ILE A 472 5.70 -3.56 0.89
C ILE A 472 5.43 -4.29 2.21
N THR A 473 4.49 -5.23 2.23
CA THR A 473 4.08 -5.94 3.46
C THR A 473 5.21 -6.76 4.08
N ALA A 474 6.07 -7.39 3.27
CA ALA A 474 7.25 -8.09 3.76
C ALA A 474 8.26 -7.13 4.41
N GLY A 475 8.43 -5.93 3.84
CA GLY A 475 9.20 -4.86 4.46
C GLY A 475 8.60 -4.42 5.79
N LEU A 476 7.29 -4.20 5.86
CA LEU A 476 6.58 -3.86 7.10
C LEU A 476 6.78 -4.95 8.17
N THR A 477 6.56 -6.23 7.83
CA THR A 477 6.77 -7.37 8.75
C THR A 477 8.21 -7.43 9.26
N LEU A 478 9.20 -7.35 8.35
CA LEU A 478 10.61 -7.39 8.74
C LEU A 478 10.97 -6.21 9.64
N GLY A 479 10.49 -5.00 9.31
CA GLY A 479 10.68 -3.82 10.13
C GLY A 479 10.08 -3.96 11.52
N SER A 480 8.87 -4.52 11.65
CA SER A 480 8.24 -4.76 12.96
C SER A 480 9.04 -5.75 13.81
N ILE A 481 9.57 -6.82 13.21
CA ILE A 481 10.46 -7.76 13.91
C ILE A 481 11.74 -7.04 14.36
N LEU A 482 12.36 -6.25 13.48
CA LEU A 482 13.55 -5.47 13.81
C LEU A 482 13.28 -4.44 14.92
N ALA A 483 12.11 -3.77 14.91
CA ALA A 483 11.71 -2.84 15.95
C ALA A 483 11.64 -3.53 17.32
N LEU A 484 11.01 -4.71 17.40
CA LEU A 484 10.94 -5.49 18.65
C LEU A 484 12.33 -5.90 19.13
N LEU A 485 13.19 -6.39 18.22
CA LEU A 485 14.55 -6.78 18.54
C LEU A 485 15.41 -5.58 19.00
N LEU A 486 15.27 -4.43 18.34
CA LEU A 486 15.98 -3.20 18.72
C LEU A 486 15.51 -2.69 20.08
N MET A 487 14.21 -2.63 20.32
CA MET A 487 13.65 -2.22 21.61
C MET A 487 14.14 -3.13 22.74
N ALA A 488 14.13 -4.45 22.53
CA ALA A 488 14.65 -5.42 23.50
C ALA A 488 16.17 -5.29 23.71
N ALA A 489 16.95 -5.10 22.63
CA ALA A 489 18.40 -5.01 22.71
C ALA A 489 18.89 -3.71 23.35
N MET A 490 18.13 -2.61 23.21
CA MET A 490 18.51 -1.28 23.68
C MET A 490 18.02 -0.97 25.09
N GLN A 491 17.07 -1.72 25.63
CA GLN A 491 16.64 -1.59 27.03
C GLN A 491 17.53 -2.45 27.95
N MET A 492 17.93 -1.92 29.10
CA MET A 492 18.61 -2.69 30.15
C MET A 492 17.57 -3.48 30.95
N HIS A 493 17.81 -4.78 31.15
CA HIS A 493 16.94 -5.66 31.94
C HIS A 493 17.01 -5.36 33.43
#